data_AF-A0A0V0ZP50-F1
#
_entry.id   AF-A0A0V0ZP50-F1
#
_cell.length_a   1.000
_cell.length_b   1.000
_cell.length_c   1.000
_cell.angle_alpha   90.00
_cell.angle_beta   90.00
_cell.angle_gamma   90.00
#
_symmetry.space_group_name_H-M   'P 1'
#
loop_
_entity.id
_entity.type
_entity.pdbx_description
1 polymer ?
#
loop_
_entity_poly.entity_id
_entity_poly.type
_entity_poly.pdbx_seq_one_letter_code
_entity_poly.pdbx_strand_id
1 'polypeptide(L)'
;MGEQAKGAELGKWERLKSDYAMSNLVYYFFMDKLSNLDSMVEDYKEKTNFILSMLHCHSALTENQRQLIISLLNQIREVEVRLIQERALILHYI
;
A
#
# COMPACT_ATOMS: atom_id res chain seq x y z
N MET A 1 -36.91 34.66 20.15
CA MET A 1 -36.72 33.49 19.26
C MET A 1 -35.47 33.58 18.35
N GLY A 2 -34.67 34.65 18.37
CA GLY A 2 -33.53 34.81 17.43
C GLY A 2 -32.16 34.26 17.87
N GLU A 3 -31.92 34.04 19.17
CA GLU A 3 -30.60 33.60 19.67
C GLU A 3 -30.38 32.09 19.56
N GLN A 4 -31.43 31.28 19.77
CA GLN A 4 -31.36 29.83 19.62
C GLN A 4 -31.07 29.39 18.17
N ALA A 5 -31.59 30.12 17.18
CA ALA A 5 -31.32 29.85 15.77
C ALA A 5 -29.85 30.10 15.38
N LYS A 6 -29.24 31.17 15.91
CA LYS A 6 -27.82 31.49 15.67
C LYS A 6 -26.86 30.49 16.32
N GLY A 7 -27.17 30.02 17.53
CA GLY A 7 -26.39 28.98 18.21
C GLY A 7 -26.44 27.63 17.48
N ALA A 8 -27.60 27.27 16.91
CA ALA A 8 -27.76 26.05 16.11
C ALA A 8 -26.99 26.10 14.79
N GLU A 9 -26.92 27.26 14.12
CA GLU A 9 -26.12 27.44 12.90
C GLU A 9 -24.61 27.37 13.17
N LEU A 10 -24.12 28.03 14.23
CA LEU A 10 -22.71 27.96 14.63
C LEU A 10 -22.27 26.51 14.92
N GLY A 11 -23.06 25.76 15.69
CA GLY A 11 -22.79 24.35 15.96
C GLY A 11 -22.93 23.42 14.74
N LYS A 12 -23.57 23.87 13.65
CA LYS A 12 -23.59 23.16 12.36
C LYS A 12 -22.30 23.40 11.58
N TRP A 13 -21.82 24.64 11.55
CA TRP A 13 -20.56 25.00 10.86
C TRP A 13 -19.34 24.36 11.53
N GLU A 14 -19.32 24.28 12.86
CA GLU A 14 -18.26 23.60 13.60
C GLU A 14 -18.22 22.09 13.31
N ARG A 15 -19.39 21.44 13.24
CA ARG A 15 -19.50 20.03 12.84
C ARG A 15 -19.02 19.78 11.42
N LEU A 16 -19.46 20.58 10.45
CA LEU A 16 -19.01 20.46 9.06
C LEU A 16 -17.50 20.64 8.91
N LYS A 17 -16.89 21.57 9.67
CA LYS A 17 -15.43 21.74 9.70
C LYS A 17 -14.73 20.51 10.30
N SER A 18 -15.26 19.95 11.37
CA SER A 18 -14.73 18.73 11.99
C SER A 18 -14.82 17.53 11.04
N ASP A 19 -15.95 17.35 10.37
CA ASP A 19 -16.16 16.27 9.40
C ASP A 19 -15.20 16.39 8.21
N TYR A 20 -14.99 17.61 7.70
CA TYR A 20 -14.02 17.89 6.63
C TYR A 20 -12.57 17.65 7.07
N ALA A 21 -12.21 18.07 8.29
CA ALA A 21 -10.89 17.82 8.84
C ALA A 21 -10.61 16.31 9.03
N MET A 22 -11.62 15.54 9.44
CA MET A 22 -11.52 14.08 9.54
C MET A 22 -11.44 13.39 8.19
N SER A 23 -12.23 13.82 7.22
CA SER A 23 -12.11 13.33 5.84
C SER A 23 -10.71 13.58 5.27
N ASN A 24 -10.15 14.78 5.47
CA ASN A 24 -8.80 15.12 5.02
C ASN A 24 -7.73 14.28 5.74
N LEU A 25 -7.85 14.07 7.05
CA LEU A 25 -6.90 13.25 7.80
C LEU A 25 -6.91 11.79 7.30
N VAL A 26 -8.09 11.22 7.07
CA VAL A 26 -8.26 9.86 6.54
C VAL A 26 -7.67 9.76 5.12
N TYR A 27 -7.91 10.76 4.27
CA TYR A 27 -7.33 10.84 2.93
C TYR A 27 -5.80 10.85 2.97
N TYR A 28 -5.19 11.73 3.77
CA TYR A 28 -3.73 11.81 3.88
C TYR A 28 -3.11 10.54 4.48
N PHE A 29 -3.79 9.91 5.45
CA PHE A 29 -3.39 8.62 5.98
C PHE A 29 -3.32 7.55 4.88
N PHE A 30 -4.35 7.44 4.05
CA PHE A 30 -4.35 6.47 2.96
C PHE A 30 -3.34 6.81 1.86
N MET A 31 -3.11 8.09 1.57
CA MET A 31 -2.09 8.51 0.61
C MET A 31 -0.67 8.17 1.07
N ASP A 32 -0.35 8.37 2.35
CA ASP A 32 0.93 7.94 2.93
C ASP A 32 1.09 6.42 2.85
N LYS A 33 0.03 5.66 3.18
CA LYS A 33 0.02 4.20 3.05
C LYS A 33 0.21 3.73 1.61
N LEU A 34 -0.43 4.37 0.64
CA LEU A 34 -0.26 4.07 -0.79
C LEU A 34 1.17 4.33 -1.23
N SER A 35 1.75 5.48 -0.86
CA SER A 35 3.14 5.81 -1.20
C SER A 35 4.12 4.77 -0.64
N ASN A 36 3.90 4.31 0.59
CA ASN A 36 4.71 3.27 1.20
C ASN A 36 4.55 1.93 0.47
N LEU A 37 3.33 1.53 0.14
CA LEU A 37 3.06 0.30 -0.61
C LEU A 37 3.69 0.34 -2.02
N ASP A 38 3.60 1.47 -2.72
CA ASP A 38 4.23 1.66 -4.03
C ASP A 38 5.74 1.45 -3.95
N SER A 39 6.40 2.03 -2.94
CA SER A 39 7.83 1.82 -2.71
C SER A 39 8.17 0.36 -2.41
N MET A 40 7.34 -0.33 -1.61
CA MET A 40 7.56 -1.75 -1.29
C MET A 40 7.38 -2.65 -2.52
N VAL A 41 6.35 -2.40 -3.34
CA VAL A 41 6.12 -3.18 -4.57
C VAL A 41 7.31 -3.08 -5.51
N GLU A 42 7.91 -1.89 -5.66
CA GLU A 42 9.06 -1.71 -6.54
C GLU A 42 10.31 -2.46 -6.04
N ASP A 43 10.59 -2.39 -4.73
CA ASP A 43 11.69 -3.15 -4.11
C ASP A 43 11.51 -4.68 -4.28
N TYR A 44 10.28 -5.19 -4.19
CA TYR A 44 10.00 -6.61 -4.44
C TYR A 44 10.16 -6.99 -5.92
N LYS A 45 9.77 -6.13 -6.86
CA LYS A 45 10.04 -6.37 -8.29
C LYS A 45 11.52 -6.41 -8.61
N GLU A 46 12.31 -5.50 -8.04
CA GLU A 46 13.77 -5.49 -8.19
C GLU A 46 14.39 -6.81 -7.69
N LYS A 47 13.96 -7.28 -6.51
CA LYS A 47 14.39 -8.57 -5.95
C LYS A 47 13.97 -9.76 -6.83
N THR A 48 12.74 -9.77 -7.33
CA THR A 48 12.25 -10.77 -8.28
C THR A 48 13.13 -10.81 -9.53
N ASN A 49 13.43 -9.65 -10.12
CA ASN A 49 14.26 -9.53 -11.32
C ASN A 49 15.71 -9.99 -11.08
N PHE A 50 16.28 -9.66 -9.92
CA PHE A 50 17.61 -10.12 -9.53
C PHE A 50 17.67 -11.65 -9.41
N ILE A 51 16.68 -12.26 -8.76
CA ILE A 51 16.60 -13.72 -8.60
C ILE A 51 16.41 -14.42 -9.94
N LEU A 52 15.53 -13.90 -10.80
CA LEU A 52 15.36 -14.41 -12.15
C LEU A 52 16.67 -14.35 -12.93
N SER A 53 17.42 -13.26 -12.81
CA SER A 53 18.74 -13.11 -13.43
C SER A 53 19.74 -14.15 -12.92
N MET A 54 19.76 -14.43 -11.60
CA MET A 54 20.57 -15.52 -11.04
C MET A 54 20.18 -16.91 -11.58
N LEU A 55 18.90 -17.18 -11.75
CA LEU A 55 18.41 -18.43 -12.34
C LEU A 55 18.74 -18.56 -13.84
N HIS A 56 18.80 -17.44 -14.55
CA HIS A 56 19.19 -17.36 -15.95
C HIS A 56 20.70 -17.44 -16.18
N CYS A 57 21.53 -17.06 -15.19
CA CYS A 57 22.98 -17.21 -15.27
C CYS A 57 23.36 -18.70 -15.35
N HIS A 58 23.99 -19.10 -16.47
CA HIS A 58 24.46 -20.46 -16.75
C HIS A 58 25.63 -20.95 -15.87
N SER A 59 26.04 -20.19 -14.86
CA SER A 59 26.95 -20.70 -13.83
C SER A 59 26.32 -21.91 -13.16
N ALA A 60 27.05 -23.02 -13.06
CA ALA A 60 26.55 -24.31 -12.62
C ALA A 60 26.02 -24.28 -11.17
N LEU A 61 24.80 -23.80 -10.98
CA LEU A 61 24.03 -24.01 -9.77
C LEU A 61 23.81 -25.52 -9.64
N THR A 62 24.15 -26.07 -8.49
CA THR A 62 23.71 -27.42 -8.14
C THR A 62 22.18 -27.47 -8.10
N GLU A 63 21.59 -28.65 -8.28
CA GLU A 63 20.13 -28.80 -8.24
C GLU A 63 19.55 -28.30 -6.92
N ASN A 64 20.20 -28.59 -5.79
CA ASN A 64 19.77 -28.09 -4.48
C ASN A 64 19.77 -26.55 -4.40
N GLN A 65 20.79 -25.89 -4.95
CA GLN A 65 20.83 -24.42 -5.00
C GLN A 65 19.71 -23.86 -5.88
N ARG A 66 19.46 -24.49 -7.04
CA ARG A 66 18.36 -24.11 -7.94
C ARG A 66 17.01 -24.21 -7.24
N GLN A 67 16.74 -25.33 -6.55
CA GLN A 67 15.49 -25.54 -5.81
C GLN A 67 15.32 -24.51 -4.69
N LEU A 68 16.39 -24.19 -3.97
CA LEU A 68 16.36 -23.20 -2.89
C LEU A 68 16.06 -21.79 -3.44
N ILE A 69 16.67 -21.41 -4.56
CA ILE A 69 16.42 -20.13 -5.23
C ILE A 69 14.97 -20.05 -5.77
N ILE A 70 14.44 -21.14 -6.34
CA ILE A 70 13.03 -21.20 -6.78
C ILE A 70 12.08 -21.06 -5.58
N SER A 71 12.38 -21.71 -4.45
CA SER A 71 11.58 -21.58 -3.24
C SER A 71 11.55 -20.13 -2.74
N LEU A 72 12.70 -19.45 -2.69
CA LEU A 72 12.80 -18.04 -2.33
C LEU A 72 12.03 -17.13 -3.30
N LEU A 73 12.12 -17.41 -4.61
CA LEU A 73 11.37 -16.67 -5.64
C LEU A 73 9.86 -16.77 -5.40
N ASN A 74 9.35 -17.96 -5.07
CA ASN A 74 7.93 -18.16 -4.79
C ASN A 74 7.46 -17.38 -3.55
N GLN A 75 8.27 -17.37 -2.48
CA GLN A 75 7.96 -16.59 -1.28
C GLN A 75 7.92 -15.08 -1.56
N ILE A 76 8.87 -14.57 -2.35
CA ILE A 76 8.92 -13.15 -2.72
C ILE A 76 7.72 -12.78 -3.57
N ARG A 77 7.36 -13.60 -4.56
CA ARG A 77 6.18 -13.38 -5.41
C ARG A 77 4.88 -13.39 -4.62
N GLU A 78 4.77 -14.27 -3.62
CA GLU A 78 3.59 -14.29 -2.75
C GLU A 78 3.41 -12.96 -2.01
N VAL A 79 4.51 -12.38 -1.49
CA VAL A 79 4.46 -11.06 -0.85
C VAL A 79 4.15 -9.96 -1.86
N GLU A 80 4.77 -9.98 -3.04
CA GLU A 80 4.50 -9.02 -4.12
C GLU A 80 3.01 -8.98 -4.48
N VAL A 81 2.38 -10.15 -4.65
CA VAL A 81 0.94 -10.27 -4.94
C VAL A 81 0.09 -9.68 -3.81
N ARG A 82 0.42 -9.96 -2.54
CA ARG A 82 -0.33 -9.41 -1.40
C ARG A 82 -0.22 -7.89 -1.32
N LEU A 83 0.96 -7.32 -1.58
CA LEU A 83 1.16 -5.86 -1.61
C LEU A 83 0.33 -5.20 -2.73
N ILE A 84 0.28 -5.81 -3.92
CA ILE A 84 -0.57 -5.33 -5.03
C ILE A 84 -2.05 -5.38 -4.65
N GLN A 85 -2.49 -6.43 -3.96
CA GLN A 85 -3.88 -6.55 -3.47
C GLN A 85 -4.21 -5.48 -2.42
N GLU A 86 -3.34 -5.25 -1.43
CA GLU A 86 -3.52 -4.20 -0.43
C GLU A 86 -3.59 -2.81 -1.07
N ARG A 87 -2.71 -2.53 -2.04
CA ARG A 87 -2.73 -1.30 -2.81
C ARG A 87 -4.06 -1.11 -3.55
N ALA A 88 -4.55 -2.16 -4.22
CA ALA A 88 -5.83 -2.11 -4.93
C ALA A 88 -7.01 -1.88 -3.99
N LEU A 89 -6.97 -2.45 -2.77
CA LEU A 89 -7.97 -2.18 -1.74
C LEU A 89 -7.97 -0.70 -1.34
N ILE A 90 -6.82 -0.11 -1.03
CA ILE A 90 -6.78 1.30 -0.65
C ILE A 90 -7.30 2.20 -1.78
N LEU A 91 -6.91 1.96 -3.03
CA LEU A 91 -7.42 2.70 -4.19
C LEU A 91 -8.93 2.54 -4.42
N HIS A 92 -9.55 1.47 -3.90
CA HIS A 92 -11.00 1.30 -3.95
C HIS A 92 -11.74 2.13 -2.88
N TYR A 93 -11.08 2.45 -1.77
CA TYR A 93 -11.67 3.18 -0.64
C TYR A 93 -11.42 4.69 -0.65
N ILE A 94 -10.50 5.18 -1.49
CA ILE A 94 -10.27 6.61 -1.76
C ILE A 94 -11.12 7.03 -2.96
#